data_AF-A0A354Q8Y5-F1
#
_entry.id   AF-A0A354Q8Y5-F1
#
_cell.length_a   1.000
_cell.length_b   1.000
_cell.length_c   1.000
_cell.angle_alpha   90.00
_cell.angle_beta   90.00
_cell.angle_gamma   90.00
#
_symmetry.space_group_name_H-M   'P 1'
#
loop_
_entity.id
_entity.type
_entity.pdbx_description
1 polymer ?
#
loop_
_entity_poly.entity_id
_entity_poly.type
_entity_poly.pdbx_seq_one_letter_code
_entity_poly.pdbx_strand_id
1 'polypeptide(L)'
;GSVIGDLSSRRGVIYGSDVKGDDTVINSGVPLAEMFGYATTLRSMSAGKANYTMEFEKYAECPSFVQEKVIKERQEKLKEKEG
;
A
#
# COMPACT_ATOMS: atom_id res chain seq x y z
N GLY A 1 10.30 -0.14 -13.92
CA GLY A 1 11.32 -0.50 -12.91
C GLY A 1 11.01 0.05 -11.53
N SER A 2 10.83 1.37 -11.41
CA SER A 2 10.67 2.09 -10.13
C SER A 2 9.32 1.87 -9.42
N VAL A 3 8.21 1.87 -10.16
CA VAL A 3 6.86 1.71 -9.58
C VAL A 3 6.65 0.32 -8.98
N ILE A 4 7.11 -0.74 -9.67
CA ILE A 4 7.04 -2.11 -9.15
C ILE A 4 7.86 -2.25 -7.87
N GLY A 5 9.05 -1.63 -7.82
CA GLY A 5 9.89 -1.63 -6.61
C GLY A 5 9.21 -0.94 -5.42
N ASP A 6 8.55 0.20 -5.64
CA ASP A 6 7.78 0.90 -4.60
C ASP A 6 6.57 0.09 -4.13
N LEU A 7 5.82 -0.54 -5.05
CA LEU A 7 4.71 -1.42 -4.68
C LEU A 7 5.18 -2.60 -3.82
N SER A 8 6.32 -3.22 -4.17
CA SER A 8 6.92 -4.29 -3.39
C SER A 8 7.39 -3.81 -2.00
N SER A 9 7.98 -2.62 -1.89
CA SER A 9 8.43 -2.07 -0.61
C SER A 9 7.25 -1.77 0.33
N ARG A 10 6.07 -1.46 -0.24
CA ARG A 10 4.79 -1.32 0.45
C ARG A 10 4.10 -2.65 0.76
N ARG A 11 4.83 -3.77 0.72
CA ARG A 11 4.30 -5.13 0.94
C ARG A 11 3.20 -5.50 -0.07
N GLY A 12 3.26 -4.91 -1.26
CA GLY A 12 2.36 -5.22 -2.35
C GLY A 12 2.71 -6.53 -3.03
N VAL A 13 1.68 -7.24 -3.47
CA VAL A 13 1.79 -8.44 -4.31
C VAL A 13 1.47 -8.03 -5.73
N ILE A 14 2.43 -8.21 -6.64
CA ILE A 14 2.23 -7.95 -8.06
C ILE A 14 1.50 -9.14 -8.68
N TYR A 15 0.30 -8.90 -9.22
CA TYR A 15 -0.48 -9.90 -9.92
C TYR A 15 -0.04 -10.03 -11.38
N GLY A 16 0.42 -8.93 -11.96
CA GLY A 16 0.99 -8.91 -13.30
C GLY A 16 1.19 -7.50 -13.82
N SER A 17 1.80 -7.42 -14.99
CA SER A 17 1.97 -6.18 -15.73
C SER A 17 1.72 -6.44 -17.22
N ASP A 18 1.05 -5.50 -17.88
CA ASP A 18 0.76 -5.55 -19.31
C ASP A 18 1.24 -4.26 -19.99
N VAL A 19 1.72 -4.37 -21.23
CA VAL A 19 2.20 -3.23 -22.02
C VAL A 19 1.12 -2.84 -23.01
N LYS A 20 0.60 -1.62 -22.89
CA LYS A 20 -0.45 -1.07 -23.75
C LYS A 20 0.06 0.17 -24.46
N GLY A 21 0.55 -0.02 -25.68
CA GLY A 21 1.22 1.04 -26.43
C GLY A 21 2.49 1.47 -25.69
N ASP A 22 2.58 2.76 -25.36
CA ASP A 22 3.72 3.31 -24.60
C ASP A 22 3.56 3.20 -23.08
N ASP A 23 2.38 2.76 -22.60
CA ASP A 23 2.08 2.63 -21.18
C ASP A 23 2.30 1.20 -20.67
N THR A 24 2.66 1.09 -19.39
CA THR A 24 2.66 -0.18 -18.66
C THR A 24 1.59 -0.15 -17.59
N VAL A 25 0.63 -1.06 -17.67
CA VAL A 25 -0.42 -1.25 -16.66
C VAL A 25 0.06 -2.29 -15.67
N ILE A 26 0.04 -1.97 -14.37
CA ILE A 26 0.44 -2.88 -13.29
C ILE A 26 -0.79 -3.19 -12.45
N ASN A 27 -1.07 -4.48 -12.23
CA ASN A 27 -2.10 -4.92 -11.31
C ASN A 27 -1.46 -5.49 -10.04
N SER A 28 -1.89 -5.00 -8.88
CA SER A 28 -1.29 -5.37 -7.60
C SER A 28 -2.27 -5.21 -6.45
N GLY A 29 -2.19 -6.12 -5.47
CA GLY A 29 -2.84 -5.97 -4.17
C GLY A 29 -1.84 -5.38 -3.16
N VAL A 30 -2.20 -4.27 -2.53
CA VAL A 30 -1.36 -3.60 -1.52
C VAL A 30 -2.16 -3.39 -0.24
N PRO A 31 -1.60 -3.65 0.96
CA PRO A 31 -2.29 -3.32 2.21
C PRO A 31 -2.65 -1.83 2.25
N LEU A 32 -3.92 -1.51 2.50
CA LEU A 32 -4.40 -0.12 2.52
C LEU A 32 -3.59 0.78 3.46
N ALA A 33 -3.11 0.24 4.59
CA ALA A 33 -2.27 0.95 5.55
C ALA A 33 -0.94 1.45 4.96
N GLU A 34 -0.47 0.87 3.85
CA GLU A 34 0.78 1.24 3.17
C GLU A 34 0.56 2.20 1.99
N MET A 35 -0.70 2.54 1.66
CA MET A 35 -1.04 3.38 0.51
C MET A 35 -1.16 4.87 0.84
N PHE A 36 -1.04 5.25 2.11
CA PHE A 36 -0.99 6.67 2.51
C PHE A 36 0.18 7.38 1.81
N GLY A 37 -0.12 8.52 1.17
CA GLY A 37 0.86 9.31 0.41
C GLY A 37 1.23 8.76 -0.97
N TYR A 38 0.67 7.62 -1.40
CA TYR A 38 1.06 6.96 -2.65
C TYR A 38 0.87 7.87 -3.89
N ALA A 39 -0.20 8.67 -3.95
CA ALA A 39 -0.42 9.61 -5.05
C ALA A 39 0.78 10.57 -5.26
N THR A 40 1.34 11.08 -4.17
CA THR A 40 2.50 11.98 -4.20
C THR A 40 3.76 11.25 -4.66
N THR A 41 4.00 10.04 -4.12
CA THR A 41 5.13 9.19 -4.50
C THR A 41 5.07 8.80 -5.98
N LEU A 42 3.91 8.36 -6.46
CA LEU A 42 3.69 7.99 -7.86
C LEU A 42 3.91 9.17 -8.80
N ARG A 43 3.39 10.36 -8.45
CA ARG A 43 3.59 11.59 -9.22
C ARG A 43 5.08 11.91 -9.35
N SER A 44 5.84 11.82 -8.26
CA SER A 44 7.29 12.05 -8.26
C SER A 44 8.04 11.04 -9.15
N MET A 45 7.75 9.74 -9.02
CA MET A 45 8.40 8.69 -9.80
C MET A 45 8.08 8.74 -11.30
N SER A 46 6.88 9.22 -11.66
CA SER A 46 6.39 9.25 -13.05
C SER A 46 6.55 10.60 -13.73
N ALA A 47 7.19 11.58 -13.08
CA ALA A 47 7.19 12.98 -13.50
C ALA A 47 5.77 13.50 -13.81
N GLY A 48 4.77 13.03 -13.05
CA GLY A 48 3.36 13.40 -13.17
C GLY A 48 2.59 12.78 -14.32
N LYS A 49 3.12 11.75 -14.99
CA LYS A 49 2.45 11.10 -16.13
C LYS A 49 1.60 9.89 -15.75
N ALA A 50 1.86 9.26 -14.60
CA ALA A 50 1.13 8.07 -14.20
C ALA A 50 -0.16 8.40 -13.43
N ASN A 51 -1.16 7.55 -13.62
CA ASN A 51 -2.42 7.54 -12.88
C ASN A 51 -2.59 6.20 -12.17
N TYR A 52 -3.42 6.17 -11.14
CA TYR A 52 -3.77 4.95 -10.43
C TYR A 52 -5.22 5.00 -9.93
N THR A 53 -5.78 3.82 -9.67
CA THR A 53 -7.06 3.63 -8.99
C THR A 53 -6.86 2.60 -7.89
N MET A 54 -7.71 2.67 -6.85
CA MET A 54 -7.72 1.70 -5.77
C MET A 54 -9.16 1.32 -5.44
N GLU A 55 -9.39 0.03 -5.28
CA GLU A 55 -10.65 -0.53 -4.82
C GLU A 55 -10.38 -1.55 -3.70
N PHE A 56 -11.36 -1.72 -2.82
CA PHE A 56 -11.26 -2.74 -1.78
C PHE A 56 -11.38 -4.13 -2.43
N GLU A 57 -10.37 -4.96 -2.26
CA GLU A 57 -10.39 -6.36 -2.73
C GLU A 57 -10.90 -7.29 -1.63
N LYS A 58 -10.21 -7.32 -0.48
CA LYS A 58 -10.47 -8.25 0.63
C LYS A 58 -9.76 -7.84 1.91
N TYR A 59 -10.15 -8.48 3.01
CA TYR A 59 -9.30 -8.57 4.20
C TYR A 59 -8.28 -9.70 4.04
N ALA A 60 -7.11 -9.49 4.63
CA ALA A 60 -6.06 -10.50 4.73
C ALA A 60 -5.40 -10.41 6.11
N GLU A 61 -4.87 -11.52 6.60
CA GLU A 61 -4.08 -11.51 7.82
C GLU A 61 -2.83 -10.64 7.64
N CYS A 62 -2.58 -9.77 8.61
CA CYS A 62 -1.33 -9.01 8.63
C CYS A 62 -0.22 -9.84 9.29
N PRO A 63 1.06 -9.58 8.98
CA PRO A 63 2.17 -10.24 9.67
C PRO A 63 2.11 -10.05 11.19
N SER A 64 2.64 -11.01 11.95
CA SER A 64 2.61 -11.01 13.43
C SER A 64 3.12 -9.70 14.05
N PHE A 65 4.24 -9.17 13.54
CA PHE A 65 4.81 -7.91 14.05
C PHE A 65 3.86 -6.70 13.89
N VAL A 66 3.02 -6.69 12.85
CA VAL A 66 2.00 -5.63 12.64
C VAL A 66 0.84 -5.84 13.60
N GLN A 67 0.40 -7.08 13.78
CA GLN A 67 -0.66 -7.43 14.73
C GLN A 67 -0.31 -6.97 16.14
N GLU A 68 0.88 -7.35 16.62
CA GLU A 68 1.38 -7.00 17.95
C GLU A 68 1.43 -5.49 18.18
N LYS A 69 1.94 -4.74 17.19
CA LYS A 69 2.00 -3.28 17.23
C LYS A 69 0.60 -2.67 17.36
N VAL A 70 -0.34 -3.09 16.51
CA VAL A 70 -1.71 -2.56 16.51
C VAL A 70 -2.43 -2.89 17.83
N ILE A 71 -2.27 -4.11 18.35
CA ILE A 71 -2.85 -4.52 19.63
C ILE A 71 -2.29 -3.65 20.76
N LYS A 72 -0.97 -3.46 20.80
CA LYS A 72 -0.31 -2.63 21.82
C LYS A 72 -0.78 -1.18 21.78
N GLU A 73 -0.77 -0.55 20.60
CA GLU A 73 -1.25 0.84 20.43
C GLU A 73 -2.73 0.97 20.85
N ARG A 74 -3.55 -0.05 20.57
CA ARG A 74 -4.94 -0.06 20.98
C ARG A 74 -5.10 -0.15 22.49
N GLN A 75 -4.30 -0.99 23.17
CA GLN A 75 -4.32 -1.12 24.62
C GLN A 75 -3.88 0.16 25.32
N GLU A 76 -2.85 0.83 24.82
CA GLU A 76 -2.37 2.12 25.35
C GLU A 76 -3.46 3.20 25.27
N LYS A 77 -4.11 3.34 24.11
CA LYS A 77 -5.23 4.28 23.93
C LYS A 77 -6.46 4.01 24.80
N LEU A 78 -6.66 2.77 25.24
CA LEU A 78 -7.75 2.42 26.16
C LEU A 78 -7.40 2.85 27.60
N LYS A 79 -6.16 2.60 28.03
CA LYS A 79 -5.67 3.04 29.36
C LYS A 79 -5.71 4.56 29.53
N GLU A 80 -5.35 5.30 28.48
CA GLU A 80 -5.41 6.78 28.48
C GLU A 80 -6.85 7.34 28.57
N LYS A 81 -7.86 6.56 28.19
CA LYS A 81 -9.27 6.98 28.27
C LYS A 81 -9.93 6.64 29.60
N GLU A 82 -9.31 5.75 30.37
CA GLU A 82 -9.81 5.29 31.68
C GLU A 82 -9.19 6.05 32.86
N GLY A 83 -8.12 6.82 32.62
CA GLY A 83 -7.49 7.71 33.61
C GLY A 83 -7.84 9.18 33.35
#